data_AF-A0A2S2N5E3-F1
#
_entry.id   AF-A0A2S2N5E3-F1
#
_cell.length_a   1.000
_cell.length_b   1.000
_cell.length_c   1.000
_cell.angle_alpha   90.00
_cell.angle_beta   90.00
_cell.angle_gamma   90.00
#
_symmetry.space_group_name_H-M   'P 1'
#
loop_
_entity.id
_entity.type
_entity.pdbx_description
1 polymer ?
#
loop_
_entity_poly.entity_id
_entity_poly.type
_entity_poly.pdbx_seq_one_letter_code
_entity_poly.pdbx_strand_id
1 'polypeptide(L)'
;LPGSPRCPGEALAAPRRRSSAPRGQPSDLTFCEIILMEMESHEEAWPFLEPVNPRLVPGYRRVIKNPMDFATMRARLLRGGYSSSAEFAADALLVFDNCQTFNEDDSAVGRAGHAMRRFFQSRWEEFYQGKRAPNP
;
A
#
# COMPACT_ATOMS: atom_id res chain seq x y z
N LEU A 1 -3.14 -49.35 -60.08
CA LEU A 1 -3.19 -47.92 -60.47
C LEU A 1 -2.59 -47.09 -59.34
N PRO A 2 -1.75 -46.06 -59.62
CA PRO A 2 -1.07 -45.26 -58.60
C PRO A 2 -1.87 -44.02 -58.15
N GLY A 3 -1.55 -43.45 -56.99
CA GLY A 3 -2.20 -42.22 -56.49
C GLY A 3 -1.65 -41.71 -55.15
N SER A 4 -0.59 -40.88 -55.20
CA SER A 4 0.01 -40.11 -54.08
C SER A 4 0.67 -38.85 -54.69
N PRO A 5 1.13 -37.82 -53.95
CA PRO A 5 1.23 -37.60 -52.49
C PRO A 5 0.26 -36.46 -52.02
N ARG A 6 0.40 -35.63 -50.97
CA ARG A 6 1.50 -35.13 -50.11
C ARG A 6 1.06 -34.78 -48.66
N CYS A 7 2.09 -34.67 -47.81
CA CYS A 7 2.14 -34.07 -46.46
C CYS A 7 1.95 -32.51 -46.50
N PRO A 8 1.92 -31.74 -45.37
CA PRO A 8 2.40 -32.07 -44.01
C PRO A 8 1.50 -31.62 -42.82
N GLY A 9 1.99 -31.85 -41.59
CA GLY A 9 1.28 -31.48 -40.36
C GLY A 9 2.07 -31.71 -39.05
N GLU A 10 3.30 -31.21 -38.93
CA GLU A 10 3.98 -31.13 -37.62
C GLU A 10 3.41 -30.00 -36.76
N ALA A 11 3.01 -30.31 -35.51
CA ALA A 11 2.77 -29.30 -34.47
C ALA A 11 2.75 -29.92 -33.05
N LEU A 12 3.91 -30.29 -32.50
CA LEU A 12 4.04 -30.54 -31.06
C LEU A 12 3.88 -29.21 -30.31
N ALA A 13 2.76 -29.04 -29.60
CA ALA A 13 2.42 -27.79 -28.94
C ALA A 13 3.36 -27.50 -27.74
N ALA A 14 4.25 -26.52 -27.91
CA ALA A 14 5.15 -26.07 -26.85
C ALA A 14 4.38 -25.42 -25.67
N PRO A 15 4.81 -25.63 -24.41
CA PRO A 15 4.14 -25.04 -23.26
C PRO A 15 4.26 -23.51 -23.28
N ARG A 16 3.12 -22.83 -23.09
CA ARG A 16 3.06 -21.36 -22.98
C ARG A 16 3.95 -20.89 -21.81
N ARG A 17 5.11 -20.31 -22.13
CA ARG A 17 5.91 -19.55 -21.17
C ARG A 17 5.02 -18.47 -20.54
N ARG A 18 4.89 -18.48 -19.21
CA ARG A 18 4.31 -17.34 -18.48
C ARG A 18 5.20 -16.14 -18.76
N SER A 19 4.64 -15.11 -19.38
CA SER A 19 5.28 -13.82 -19.57
C SER A 19 5.40 -13.14 -18.20
N SER A 20 6.53 -13.35 -17.52
CA SER A 20 6.94 -12.45 -16.44
C SER A 20 7.04 -11.05 -17.04
N ALA A 21 6.20 -10.13 -16.58
CA ALA A 21 6.35 -8.71 -16.91
C ALA A 21 7.79 -8.27 -16.59
N PRO A 22 8.37 -7.33 -17.36
CA PRO A 22 9.62 -6.72 -16.95
C PRO A 22 9.43 -6.16 -15.54
N ARG A 23 10.42 -6.35 -14.66
CA ARG A 23 10.44 -5.62 -13.39
C ARG A 23 10.44 -4.15 -13.77
N GLY A 24 9.43 -3.41 -13.33
CA GLY A 24 9.32 -1.99 -13.64
C GLY A 24 10.57 -1.26 -13.18
N GLN A 25 10.82 -0.07 -13.74
CA GLN A 25 11.74 0.85 -13.07
C GLN A 25 11.27 1.05 -11.62
N PRO A 26 12.17 1.20 -10.65
CA PRO A 26 11.77 1.62 -9.31
C PRO A 26 10.97 2.91 -9.45
N SER A 27 9.71 2.89 -9.04
CA SER A 27 8.90 4.10 -8.99
C SER A 27 9.54 5.06 -8.00
N ASP A 28 9.62 6.33 -8.36
CA ASP A 28 10.08 7.36 -7.42
C ASP A 28 9.03 7.52 -6.31
N LEU A 29 9.38 7.00 -5.14
CA LEU A 29 8.58 7.05 -3.92
C LEU A 29 9.17 8.01 -2.88
N THR A 30 10.05 8.93 -3.28
CA THR A 30 10.73 9.88 -2.37
C THR A 30 9.72 10.66 -1.51
N PHE A 31 8.60 11.12 -2.08
CA PHE A 31 7.55 11.78 -1.29
C PHE A 31 6.80 10.82 -0.35
N CYS A 32 6.66 9.53 -0.68
CA CYS A 32 6.10 8.55 0.25
C CYS A 32 7.03 8.31 1.45
N GLU A 33 8.35 8.30 1.23
CA GLU A 33 9.34 8.19 2.32
C GLU A 33 9.32 9.43 3.23
N ILE A 34 9.24 10.64 2.66
CA ILE A 34 9.08 11.89 3.40
C ILE A 34 7.79 11.89 4.22
N ILE A 35 6.63 11.59 3.59
CA ILE A 35 5.33 11.56 4.28
C ILE A 35 5.35 10.51 5.42
N LEU A 36 5.98 9.35 5.23
CA LEU A 36 6.06 8.33 6.27
C LEU A 36 6.92 8.80 7.45
N MET A 37 8.11 9.33 7.18
CA MET A 37 9.00 9.88 8.21
C MET A 37 8.35 11.00 9.01
N GLU A 38 7.60 11.88 8.33
CA GLU A 38 6.82 12.95 8.97
C GLU A 38 5.66 12.38 9.81
N MET A 39 4.93 11.39 9.31
CA MET A 39 3.86 10.71 10.06
C MET A 39 4.40 10.01 11.32
N GLU A 40 5.55 9.35 11.25
CA GLU A 40 6.19 8.70 12.40
C GLU A 40 6.77 9.69 13.42
N SER A 41 7.01 10.94 13.01
CA SER A 41 7.51 12.04 13.86
C SER A 41 6.40 12.88 14.51
N HIS A 42 5.14 12.64 14.15
CA HIS A 42 3.99 13.42 14.60
C HIS A 42 3.57 13.03 16.03
N GLU A 43 3.11 13.98 16.85
CA GLU A 43 2.80 13.74 18.27
C GLU A 43 1.68 12.69 18.47
N GLU A 44 0.67 12.69 17.60
CA GLU A 44 -0.42 11.70 17.59
C GLU A 44 -0.07 10.37 16.89
N ALA A 45 1.19 10.13 16.52
CA ALA A 45 1.61 8.89 15.83
C ALA A 45 1.62 7.65 16.75
N TRP A 46 1.65 7.85 18.06
CA TRP A 46 1.92 6.82 19.08
C TRP A 46 1.09 5.51 19.00
N PRO A 47 -0.19 5.46 18.54
CA PRO A 47 -0.91 4.20 18.40
C PRO A 47 -0.54 3.41 17.13
N PHE A 48 0.18 4.02 16.19
CA PHE A 48 0.35 3.56 14.80
C PHE A 48 1.79 3.22 14.43
N LEU A 49 2.77 3.53 15.30
CA LEU A 49 4.20 3.29 15.05
C LEU A 49 4.52 1.80 14.82
N GLU A 50 3.87 0.90 15.56
CA GLU A 50 4.20 -0.53 15.64
C GLU A 50 2.94 -1.41 15.49
N PRO A 51 3.07 -2.69 15.07
CA PRO A 51 1.93 -3.58 14.86
C PRO A 51 1.13 -3.85 16.15
N VAL A 52 -0.19 -3.60 16.11
CA VAL A 52 -1.09 -3.86 17.24
C VAL A 52 -1.08 -5.34 17.62
N ASN A 53 -0.64 -5.65 18.85
CA ASN A 53 -0.55 -7.02 19.35
C ASN A 53 -1.96 -7.59 19.69
N PRO A 54 -2.50 -8.55 18.91
CA PRO A 54 -3.88 -9.03 19.09
C PRO A 54 -4.05 -9.97 20.29
N ARG A 55 -2.98 -10.24 21.05
CA ARG A 55 -3.07 -10.93 22.36
C ARG A 55 -3.30 -9.96 23.51
N LEU A 56 -2.91 -8.70 23.35
CA LEU A 56 -3.03 -7.65 24.37
C LEU A 56 -4.27 -6.76 24.15
N VAL A 57 -4.82 -6.73 22.94
CA VAL A 57 -6.02 -5.97 22.59
C VAL A 57 -7.19 -6.94 22.34
N PRO A 58 -8.12 -7.11 23.31
CA PRO A 58 -9.23 -8.04 23.19
C PRO A 58 -10.10 -7.76 21.96
N GLY A 59 -10.52 -8.81 21.26
CA GLY A 59 -11.40 -8.70 20.10
C GLY A 59 -10.75 -8.17 18.81
N TYR A 60 -9.55 -7.57 18.84
CA TYR A 60 -8.93 -6.93 17.68
C TYR A 60 -8.90 -7.82 16.42
N ARG A 61 -8.40 -9.06 16.55
CA ARG A 61 -8.36 -10.06 15.45
C ARG A 61 -9.74 -10.58 14.99
N ARG A 62 -10.80 -10.36 15.77
CA ARG A 62 -12.20 -10.64 15.35
C ARG A 62 -12.78 -9.50 14.53
N VAL A 63 -12.36 -8.27 14.78
CA VAL A 63 -12.83 -7.06 14.07
C VAL A 63 -11.95 -6.80 12.84
N ILE A 64 -10.69 -6.43 13.07
CA ILE A 64 -9.71 -6.06 12.04
C ILE A 64 -9.23 -7.29 11.27
N LYS A 65 -9.25 -7.17 9.94
CA LYS A 65 -8.91 -8.25 8.99
C LYS A 65 -7.51 -8.10 8.39
N ASN A 66 -7.15 -6.87 8.05
CA ASN A 66 -5.88 -6.52 7.44
C ASN A 66 -5.19 -5.46 8.32
N PRO A 67 -4.50 -5.84 9.41
CA PRO A 67 -3.75 -4.89 10.23
C PRO A 67 -2.70 -4.15 9.39
N MET A 68 -2.48 -2.88 9.71
CA MET A 68 -1.44 -2.04 9.12
C MET A 68 -0.95 -1.03 10.15
N ASP A 69 0.32 -0.66 10.05
CA ASP A 69 1.07 0.19 10.97
C ASP A 69 2.30 0.78 10.25
N PHE A 70 2.90 1.82 10.80
CA PHE A 70 3.98 2.56 10.15
C PHE A 70 5.28 1.75 10.03
N ALA A 71 5.65 0.92 11.02
CA ALA A 71 6.78 0.00 10.90
C ALA A 71 6.59 -1.01 9.76
N THR A 72 5.40 -1.58 9.60
CA THR A 72 5.04 -2.46 8.47
C THR A 72 5.11 -1.71 7.14
N MET A 73 4.59 -0.48 7.05
CA MET A 73 4.70 0.37 5.85
C MET A 73 6.15 0.70 5.51
N ARG A 74 6.97 1.10 6.50
CA ARG A 74 8.40 1.39 6.34
C ARG A 74 9.15 0.17 5.84
N ALA A 75 8.89 -0.99 6.43
CA ALA A 75 9.49 -2.25 6.03
C ALA A 75 9.04 -2.69 4.62
N ARG A 76 7.81 -2.37 4.19
CA ARG A 76 7.35 -2.59 2.80
C ARG A 76 8.05 -1.63 1.83
N LEU A 77 8.16 -0.34 2.18
CA LEU A 77 8.81 0.70 1.38
C LEU A 77 10.29 0.39 1.13
N LEU A 78 11.08 0.17 2.20
CA LEU A 78 12.52 -0.10 2.13
C LEU A 78 12.88 -1.40 1.39
N ARG A 79 11.93 -2.33 1.22
CA ARG A 79 12.11 -3.55 0.41
C ARG A 79 11.66 -3.40 -1.05
N GLY A 80 11.25 -2.19 -1.47
CA GLY A 80 10.66 -1.97 -2.81
C GLY A 80 9.32 -2.67 -3.01
N GLY A 81 8.57 -2.89 -1.92
CA GLY A 81 7.31 -3.64 -1.91
C GLY A 81 6.06 -2.84 -2.29
N TYR A 82 6.23 -1.60 -2.74
CA TYR A 82 5.17 -0.77 -3.33
C TYR A 82 5.47 -0.56 -4.80
N SER A 83 4.56 -0.98 -5.70
CA SER A 83 4.75 -0.78 -7.16
C SER A 83 4.40 0.64 -7.61
N SER A 84 3.68 1.40 -6.78
CA SER A 84 3.25 2.78 -7.03
C SER A 84 2.96 3.50 -5.72
N SER A 85 2.93 4.84 -5.75
CA SER A 85 2.58 5.66 -4.58
C SER A 85 1.12 5.42 -4.14
N ALA A 86 0.22 5.05 -5.05
CA ALA A 86 -1.16 4.71 -4.74
C ALA A 86 -1.29 3.47 -3.82
N GLU A 87 -0.37 2.49 -3.91
CA GLU A 87 -0.35 1.37 -2.96
C GLU A 87 0.09 1.79 -1.55
N PHE A 88 1.03 2.74 -1.45
CA PHE A 88 1.45 3.31 -0.18
C PHE A 88 0.30 4.12 0.47
N ALA A 89 -0.42 4.92 -0.32
CA ALA A 89 -1.60 5.63 0.18
C ALA A 89 -2.73 4.70 0.62
N ALA A 90 -2.92 3.54 -0.05
CA ALA A 90 -3.89 2.54 0.36
C ALA A 90 -3.53 1.93 1.73
N ASP A 91 -2.26 1.58 1.96
CA ASP A 91 -1.81 1.11 3.27
C ASP A 91 -1.93 2.22 4.35
N ALA A 92 -1.59 3.48 4.02
CA ALA A 92 -1.71 4.61 4.94
C ALA A 92 -3.16 4.84 5.38
N LEU A 93 -4.10 4.87 4.45
CA LEU A 93 -5.52 5.00 4.74
C LEU A 93 -6.05 3.81 5.54
N LEU A 94 -5.57 2.59 5.26
CA LEU A 94 -5.93 1.38 5.99
C LEU A 94 -5.53 1.43 7.48
N VAL A 95 -4.43 2.10 7.86
CA VAL A 95 -4.11 2.36 9.28
C VAL A 95 -5.27 3.11 9.96
N PHE A 96 -5.75 4.17 9.32
CA PHE A 96 -6.78 5.05 9.88
C PHE A 96 -8.20 4.44 9.76
N ASP A 97 -8.48 3.67 8.72
CA ASP A 97 -9.73 2.92 8.56
C ASP A 97 -9.83 1.82 9.64
N ASN A 98 -8.73 1.08 9.89
CA ASN A 98 -8.65 0.11 10.98
C ASN A 98 -8.81 0.79 12.36
N CYS A 99 -8.21 1.97 12.53
CA CYS A 99 -8.34 2.75 13.77
C CYS A 99 -9.81 3.09 14.06
N GLN A 100 -10.52 3.67 13.10
CA GLN A 100 -11.93 4.05 13.24
C GLN A 100 -12.87 2.84 13.32
N THR A 101 -12.50 1.70 12.70
CA THR A 101 -13.28 0.46 12.78
C THR A 101 -13.19 -0.23 14.15
N PHE A 102 -12.17 0.06 14.95
CA PHE A 102 -11.94 -0.60 16.25
C PHE A 102 -12.12 0.30 17.49
N ASN A 103 -11.96 1.61 17.37
CA ASN A 103 -11.97 2.54 18.49
C ASN A 103 -13.08 3.59 18.31
N GLU A 104 -13.75 3.97 19.40
CA GLU A 104 -14.69 5.10 19.41
C GLU A 104 -13.99 6.41 19.01
N ASP A 105 -14.68 7.26 18.24
CA ASP A 105 -14.12 8.51 17.68
C ASP A 105 -13.63 9.49 18.77
N ASP A 106 -14.24 9.46 19.97
CA ASP A 106 -13.89 10.29 21.13
C ASP A 106 -12.88 9.64 22.09
N SER A 107 -12.41 8.43 21.78
CA SER A 107 -11.29 7.83 22.50
C SER A 107 -9.96 8.56 22.19
N ALA A 108 -8.93 8.33 23.00
CA ALA A 108 -7.60 8.90 22.72
C ALA A 108 -7.03 8.39 21.38
N VAL A 109 -7.20 7.09 21.10
CA VAL A 109 -6.75 6.47 19.84
C VAL A 109 -7.60 6.94 18.65
N GLY A 110 -8.92 7.09 18.82
CA GLY A 110 -9.83 7.63 17.81
C GLY A 110 -9.44 9.05 17.38
N ARG A 111 -9.26 9.96 18.35
CA ARG A 111 -8.77 11.33 18.08
C ARG A 111 -7.41 11.33 17.38
N ALA A 112 -6.47 10.50 17.83
CA ALA A 112 -5.16 10.36 17.20
C ALA A 112 -5.28 9.92 15.73
N GLY A 113 -6.11 8.90 15.44
CA GLY A 113 -6.38 8.45 14.08
C GLY A 113 -7.01 9.52 13.18
N HIS A 114 -7.93 10.32 13.72
CA HIS A 114 -8.51 11.46 13.02
C HIS A 114 -7.51 12.59 12.76
N ALA A 115 -6.59 12.84 13.68
CA ALA A 115 -5.50 13.80 13.48
C ALA A 115 -4.51 13.31 12.40
N MET A 116 -4.03 12.07 12.53
CA MET A 116 -3.08 11.46 11.59
C MET A 116 -3.66 11.32 10.18
N ARG A 117 -4.96 10.99 10.02
CA ARG A 117 -5.61 10.98 8.71
C ARG A 117 -5.56 12.36 8.04
N ARG A 118 -5.93 13.43 8.76
CA ARG A 118 -5.90 14.82 8.23
C ARG A 118 -4.48 15.26 7.88
N PHE A 119 -3.50 14.91 8.73
CA PHE A 119 -2.09 15.17 8.47
C PHE A 119 -1.63 14.48 7.17
N PHE A 120 -1.86 13.17 7.05
CA PHE A 120 -1.56 12.40 5.83
C PHE A 120 -2.21 13.01 4.59
N GLN A 121 -3.50 13.33 4.64
CA GLN A 121 -4.24 13.91 3.52
C GLN A 121 -3.65 15.25 3.06
N SER A 122 -3.30 16.14 4.01
CA SER A 122 -2.66 17.43 3.71
C SER A 122 -1.32 17.27 2.98
N ARG A 123 -0.43 16.41 3.50
CA ARG A 123 0.87 16.15 2.87
C ARG A 123 0.73 15.43 1.52
N TRP A 124 -0.24 14.53 1.40
CA TRP A 124 -0.56 13.83 0.16
C TRP A 124 -1.09 14.79 -0.93
N GLU A 125 -1.94 15.74 -0.55
CA GLU A 125 -2.44 16.79 -1.43
C GLU A 125 -1.30 17.67 -1.93
N GLU A 126 -0.41 18.15 -1.06
CA GLU A 126 0.73 18.98 -1.44
C GLU A 126 1.64 18.31 -2.48
N PHE A 127 2.09 17.07 -2.22
CA PHE A 127 3.05 16.40 -3.10
C PHE A 127 2.45 15.81 -4.38
N TYR A 128 1.22 15.25 -4.32
CA TYR A 128 0.64 14.48 -5.42
C TYR A 128 -0.58 15.13 -6.10
N GLN A 129 -1.25 16.11 -5.48
CA GLN A 129 -2.41 16.81 -6.08
C GLN A 129 -2.11 18.27 -6.43
N GLY A 130 -1.19 18.93 -5.72
CA GLY A 130 -0.80 20.34 -5.89
C GLY A 130 -0.20 20.70 -7.25
N LYS A 131 0.28 19.71 -8.03
CA LYS A 131 0.84 19.89 -9.39
C LYS A 131 -0.22 20.19 -10.47
N ARG A 132 -1.28 20.92 -10.12
CA ARG A 132 -2.35 21.35 -11.03
C ARG A 132 -2.74 22.83 -10.89
N ALA A 133 -2.00 23.62 -10.11
CA ALA A 133 -1.99 25.07 -10.29
C ALA A 133 -1.18 25.40 -11.57
N PRO A 134 -1.78 26.04 -12.60
CA PRO A 134 -0.98 26.64 -13.66
C PRO A 134 -0.20 27.84 -13.10
N ASN A 135 1.04 28.02 -13.54
CA ASN A 135 1.75 29.28 -13.30
C ASN A 135 1.02 30.45 -13.99
N PRO A 136 1.03 31.65 -13.40
CA PRO A 136 0.69 32.89 -14.10
C PRO A 136 1.75 33.25 -15.16
#